data_AF-A0A4V2B9X8-F1
#
_entry.id   AF-A0A4V2B9X8-F1
#
_cell.length_a   1.000
_cell.length_b   1.000
_cell.length_c   1.000
_cell.angle_alpha   90.00
_cell.angle_beta   90.00
_cell.angle_gamma   90.00
#
_symmetry.space_group_name_H-M   'P 1'
#
loop_
_entity.id
_entity.type
_entity.pdbx_description
1 polymer ?
#
loop_
_entity_poly.entity_id
_entity_poly.type
_entity_poly.pdbx_seq_one_letter_code
_entity_poly.pdbx_strand_id
1 'polypeptide(L)'
;MKKLLLFAFLLLASYSNVFAYLTQGHFRWRNNDGTETTATWKAGQDTAIKITDHKAIRLRIEISNSNNIVKNNGRELQYATSVNGPWSTISNASEINAFNYV
;
A
#
# COMPACT_ATOMS: atom_id res chain seq x y z
N MET A 1 41.17 22.00 -22.62
CA MET A 1 40.88 21.10 -21.49
C MET A 1 39.98 21.73 -20.41
N LYS A 2 40.30 22.90 -19.84
CA LYS A 2 39.49 23.54 -18.76
C LYS A 2 38.01 23.79 -19.12
N LYS A 3 37.72 24.24 -20.35
CA LYS A 3 36.35 24.49 -20.82
C LYS A 3 35.52 23.21 -20.97
N LEU A 4 36.15 22.13 -21.42
CA LEU A 4 35.52 20.81 -21.53
C LEU A 4 35.17 20.25 -20.14
N LEU A 5 36.08 20.46 -19.18
CA LEU A 5 35.91 20.02 -17.80
C LEU A 5 34.80 20.80 -17.09
N LEU A 6 34.70 22.11 -17.32
CA LEU A 6 33.60 22.93 -16.83
C LEU A 6 32.25 22.49 -17.42
N PHE A 7 32.21 22.15 -18.72
CA PHE A 7 31.00 21.69 -19.40
C PHE A 7 30.54 20.32 -18.86
N ALA A 8 31.47 19.38 -18.65
CA ALA A 8 31.19 18.09 -18.03
C ALA A 8 30.68 18.25 -16.58
N PHE A 9 31.24 19.19 -15.83
CA PHE A 9 30.78 19.51 -14.47
C PHE A 9 29.36 20.07 -14.46
N LEU A 10 29.01 20.97 -15.39
CA LEU A 10 27.64 21.50 -15.54
C LEU A 10 26.62 20.42 -15.93
N LEU A 11 27.01 19.45 -16.76
CA LEU A 11 26.15 18.31 -17.14
C LEU A 11 25.90 17.38 -15.95
N LEU A 12 26.92 17.11 -15.14
CA LEU A 12 26.79 16.30 -13.93
C LEU A 12 26.00 17.04 -12.84
N ALA A 13 26.17 18.36 -12.71
CA ALA A 13 25.45 19.19 -11.74
C ALA A 13 23.97 19.41 -12.11
N SER A 14 23.59 19.18 -13.37
CA SER A 14 22.20 19.28 -13.83
C SER A 14 21.48 17.92 -13.91
N TYR A 15 22.15 16.83 -13.51
CA TYR A 15 21.53 15.52 -13.43
C TYR A 15 20.48 15.48 -12.30
N SER A 16 19.24 15.14 -12.64
CA SER A 16 18.17 14.89 -11.67
C SER A 16 17.66 13.45 -11.83
N ASN A 17 17.55 12.74 -10.72
CA ASN A 17 16.91 11.43 -10.68
C ASN A 17 15.40 11.62 -10.55
N VAL A 18 14.63 11.22 -11.57
CA VAL A 18 13.18 11.10 -11.45
C VAL A 18 12.87 9.65 -11.07
N PHE A 19 12.61 9.42 -9.78
CA PHE A 19 12.16 8.11 -9.33
C PHE A 19 10.66 7.99 -9.50
N ALA A 20 10.28 6.86 -10.07
CA ALA A 20 8.91 6.51 -10.32
C ALA A 20 8.39 5.68 -9.14
N TYR A 21 7.61 6.29 -8.24
CA TYR A 21 7.11 5.63 -7.03
C TYR A 21 5.69 5.11 -7.20
N LEU A 22 5.40 3.94 -6.61
CA LEU A 22 4.03 3.58 -6.27
C LEU A 22 3.70 4.28 -4.95
N THR A 23 2.60 5.02 -4.93
CA THR A 23 2.14 5.72 -3.72
C THR A 23 0.83 5.09 -3.29
N GLN A 24 0.75 4.66 -2.03
CA GLN A 24 -0.53 4.34 -1.42
C GLN A 24 -1.20 5.63 -0.97
N GLY A 25 -2.40 5.91 -1.47
CA GLY A 25 -3.17 7.10 -1.12
C GLY A 25 -4.09 6.82 0.06
N HIS A 26 -5.34 6.50 -0.28
CA HIS A 26 -6.40 6.28 0.69
C HIS A 26 -6.69 4.80 0.96
N PHE A 27 -7.35 4.53 2.09
CA PHE A 27 -7.98 3.24 2.33
C PHE A 27 -9.41 3.39 2.82
N ARG A 28 -10.22 2.34 2.65
CA ARG A 28 -11.57 2.31 3.19
C ARG A 28 -12.08 0.90 3.48
N TRP A 29 -12.79 0.78 4.59
CA TRP A 29 -13.43 -0.46 5.02
C TRP A 29 -14.85 -0.58 4.47
N ARG A 30 -15.20 -1.76 3.96
CA ARG A 30 -16.58 -2.14 3.56
C ARG A 30 -17.04 -3.38 4.33
N ASN A 31 -18.35 -3.47 4.54
CA ASN A 31 -18.98 -4.70 4.97
C ASN A 31 -18.91 -5.74 3.82
N ASN A 32 -19.00 -7.02 4.16
CA ASN A 32 -19.07 -8.11 3.17
C ASN A 32 -20.53 -8.45 2.83
N ASP A 33 -21.31 -7.46 2.38
CA ASP A 33 -22.78 -7.52 2.25
C ASP A 33 -23.28 -7.17 0.84
N GLY A 34 -22.45 -7.34 -0.18
CA GLY A 34 -22.82 -7.05 -1.56
C GLY A 34 -21.72 -7.38 -2.56
N THR A 35 -21.77 -6.76 -3.73
CA THR A 35 -20.74 -6.87 -4.77
C THR A 35 -19.63 -5.85 -4.53
N GLU A 36 -18.68 -5.78 -5.46
CA GLU A 36 -17.66 -4.75 -5.47
C GLU A 36 -18.28 -3.33 -5.41
N THR A 37 -19.35 -3.09 -6.17
CA THR A 37 -20.00 -1.78 -6.30
C THR A 37 -21.07 -1.55 -5.22
N THR A 38 -21.78 -2.58 -4.77
CA THR A 38 -22.97 -2.42 -3.92
C THR A 38 -22.76 -2.63 -2.42
N ALA A 39 -21.64 -3.20 -1.97
CA ALA A 39 -21.38 -3.42 -0.53
C ALA A 39 -21.51 -2.12 0.28
N THR A 40 -21.89 -2.13 1.56
CA THR A 40 -22.01 -0.88 2.32
C THR A 40 -20.66 -0.43 2.90
N TRP A 41 -20.50 0.87 3.15
CA TRP A 41 -19.31 1.40 3.82
C TRP A 41 -19.36 1.06 5.31
N LYS A 42 -18.29 0.46 5.84
CA LYS A 42 -18.18 0.16 7.27
C LYS A 42 -17.69 1.36 8.07
N ALA A 43 -16.86 2.20 7.45
CA ALA A 43 -16.30 3.40 8.06
C ALA A 43 -16.07 4.50 7.01
N GLY A 44 -15.74 5.70 7.51
CA GLY A 44 -15.18 6.79 6.71
C GLY A 44 -13.89 6.36 5.99
N GLN A 45 -13.51 7.13 4.97
CA GLN A 45 -12.19 6.99 4.35
C GLN A 45 -11.12 7.29 5.39
N ASP A 46 -9.99 6.59 5.31
CA ASP A 46 -8.82 6.77 6.18
C ASP A 46 -9.12 6.64 7.69
N THR A 47 -10.23 5.96 8.02
CA THR A 47 -10.69 5.77 9.39
C THR A 47 -10.35 4.36 9.84
N ALA A 48 -9.54 4.24 10.89
CA ALA A 48 -9.26 2.96 11.53
C ALA A 48 -10.53 2.39 12.19
N ILE A 49 -10.64 1.07 12.23
CA ILE A 49 -11.72 0.37 12.91
C ILE A 49 -11.13 -0.62 13.92
N LYS A 50 -11.93 -0.95 14.95
CA LYS A 50 -11.68 -2.11 15.79
C LYS A 50 -12.44 -3.30 15.21
N ILE A 51 -11.74 -4.40 14.91
CA ILE A 51 -12.37 -5.66 14.51
C ILE A 51 -12.78 -6.39 15.80
N THR A 52 -14.07 -6.66 15.96
CA THR A 52 -14.66 -7.20 17.21
C THR A 52 -15.38 -8.53 17.00
N ASP A 53 -15.53 -8.97 15.76
CA ASP A 53 -16.16 -10.23 15.39
C ASP A 53 -15.36 -10.89 14.26
N HIS A 54 -15.74 -12.13 13.91
CA HIS A 54 -15.10 -12.91 12.86
C HIS A 54 -15.84 -12.79 11.52
N LYS A 55 -16.71 -11.79 11.36
CA LYS A 55 -17.42 -11.63 10.08
C LYS A 55 -16.42 -11.15 9.03
N ALA A 56 -16.53 -11.72 7.83
CA ALA A 56 -15.76 -11.27 6.70
C ALA A 56 -15.93 -9.76 6.50
N ILE A 57 -14.82 -9.08 6.27
CA ILE A 57 -14.72 -7.64 6.03
C ILE A 57 -13.90 -7.41 4.77
N ARG A 58 -14.13 -6.29 4.09
CA ARG A 58 -13.39 -5.93 2.88
C ARG A 58 -12.57 -4.66 3.13
N LEU A 59 -11.31 -4.71 2.71
CA LEU A 59 -10.41 -3.55 2.65
C LEU A 59 -10.26 -3.11 1.19
N ARG A 60 -10.45 -1.82 0.92
CA ARG A 60 -10.04 -1.19 -0.34
C ARG A 60 -8.85 -0.29 -0.09
N ILE A 61 -7.87 -0.36 -0.98
CA ILE A 61 -6.62 0.41 -0.94
C ILE A 61 -6.46 1.11 -2.28
N GLU A 62 -6.12 2.39 -2.24
CA GLU A 62 -5.73 3.14 -3.41
C GLU A 62 -4.22 3.06 -3.61
N ILE A 63 -3.81 2.67 -4.81
CA ILE A 63 -2.42 2.66 -5.25
C ILE A 63 -2.33 3.48 -6.53
N SER A 64 -1.51 4.53 -6.51
CA SER A 64 -1.25 5.37 -7.67
C SER A 64 0.08 5.00 -8.31
N ASN A 65 0.04 4.84 -9.65
CA ASN A 65 1.22 4.76 -10.49
C ASN A 65 1.18 5.94 -11.47
N SER A 66 1.95 6.99 -11.17
CA SER A 66 1.88 8.27 -11.87
C SER A 66 2.62 8.32 -13.21
N ASN A 67 3.23 7.22 -13.64
CA ASN A 67 3.81 7.10 -14.97
C ASN A 67 3.46 5.77 -15.63
N ASN A 68 3.54 5.75 -16.96
CA ASN A 68 3.23 4.57 -17.80
C ASN A 68 4.30 3.46 -17.70
N ILE A 69 5.08 3.42 -16.63
CA ILE A 69 6.08 2.38 -16.38
C ILE A 69 5.42 1.31 -15.52
N VAL A 70 5.54 0.05 -15.93
CA VAL A 70 5.07 -1.10 -15.14
C VAL A 70 5.86 -1.17 -13.83
N LYS A 71 5.15 -1.33 -12.70
CA LYS A 71 5.74 -1.45 -11.37
C LYS A 71 5.26 -2.71 -10.68
N ASN A 72 6.19 -3.40 -10.02
CA ASN A 72 5.83 -4.44 -9.09
C ASN A 72 5.46 -3.79 -7.75
N ASN A 73 4.30 -4.15 -7.19
CA ASN A 73 3.85 -3.62 -5.92
C ASN A 73 4.78 -4.06 -4.79
N GLY A 74 5.26 -5.31 -4.77
CA GLY A 74 6.26 -5.83 -3.82
C GLY A 74 5.97 -5.56 -2.34
N ARG A 75 4.74 -5.13 -1.97
CA ARG A 75 4.29 -4.92 -0.60
C ARG A 75 3.35 -6.04 -0.21
N GLU A 76 3.36 -6.36 1.07
CA GLU A 76 2.49 -7.35 1.68
C GLU A 76 1.43 -6.66 2.54
N LEU A 77 0.26 -7.28 2.67
CA LEU A 77 -0.73 -6.85 3.64
C LEU A 77 -0.36 -7.45 4.99
N GLN A 78 -0.29 -6.62 6.02
CA GLN A 78 0.07 -7.03 7.38
C GLN A 78 -0.99 -6.58 8.39
N TYR A 79 -1.05 -7.26 9.53
CA TYR A 79 -1.90 -6.89 10.65
C TYR A 79 -1.11 -6.91 11.96
N ALA A 80 -1.63 -6.21 12.97
CA ALA A 80 -1.13 -6.25 14.33
C ALA A 80 -2.30 -6.26 15.31
N THR A 81 -2.12 -6.90 16.46
CA THR A 81 -3.09 -6.92 17.56
C THR A 81 -2.83 -5.81 18.59
N SER A 82 -1.78 -5.01 18.37
CA SER A 82 -1.35 -3.86 19.17
C SER A 82 -0.98 -2.71 18.23
N VAL A 83 -1.16 -1.47 18.69
CA VAL A 83 -0.87 -0.25 17.91
C VAL A 83 0.59 -0.20 17.42
N ASN A 84 1.52 -0.75 18.21
CA ASN A 84 2.96 -0.70 17.92
C ASN A 84 3.50 -2.02 17.33
N GLY A 85 2.62 -2.95 16.96
CA GLY A 85 3.02 -4.28 16.54
C GLY A 85 3.19 -5.28 17.71
N PRO A 86 3.84 -6.44 17.46
CA PRO A 86 4.50 -6.81 16.21
C PRO A 86 3.52 -6.94 15.03
N TRP A 87 4.01 -6.68 13.82
CA TRP A 87 3.26 -6.84 12.58
C TRP A 87 3.46 -8.25 12.04
N SER A 88 2.38 -8.88 11.60
CA SER A 88 2.36 -10.20 10.98
C SER A 88 1.81 -10.10 9.58
N THR A 89 2.50 -10.71 8.61
CA THR A 89 2.01 -10.79 7.23
C THR A 89 0.75 -11.66 7.15
N ILE A 90 -0.28 -11.15 6.48
CA ILE A 90 -1.47 -11.92 6.14
C ILE A 90 -1.08 -12.87 5.01
N SER A 91 -1.03 -14.17 5.30
CA SER A 91 -0.74 -15.21 4.32
C SER A 91 -1.52 -16.49 4.60
N ASN A 92 -1.77 -17.28 3.57
CA ASN A 92 -2.41 -18.59 3.72
C ASN A 92 -1.47 -19.66 4.30
N ALA A 93 -0.20 -19.32 4.55
CA ALA A 93 0.85 -20.26 4.92
C ALA A 93 1.17 -20.29 6.42
N SER A 94 0.51 -19.46 7.23
CA SER A 94 0.71 -19.43 8.68
C SER A 94 -0.54 -19.94 9.40
N GLU A 95 -0.35 -20.95 10.27
CA GLU A 95 -1.37 -21.44 11.21
C GLU A 95 -1.76 -20.36 12.24
N ILE A 96 -0.95 -19.30 12.38
CA ILE A 96 -1.12 -18.20 13.33
C ILE A 96 -1.57 -16.93 12.59
N ASN A 97 -2.24 -17.04 11.44
CA ASN A 97 -2.85 -15.89 10.77
C ASN A 97 -4.29 -15.71 11.27
N ALA A 98 -4.57 -14.56 11.90
CA ALA A 98 -5.92 -14.21 12.38
C ALA A 98 -6.98 -14.11 11.26
N PHE A 99 -6.55 -14.09 10.00
CA PHE A 99 -7.40 -14.07 8.81
C PHE A 99 -7.43 -15.42 8.06
N ASN A 100 -6.78 -16.46 8.58
CA ASN A 100 -6.89 -17.82 8.04
C ASN A 100 -8.02 -18.55 8.80
N TYR A 101 -9.15 -18.76 8.14
CA TYR A 101 -10.24 -19.58 8.67
C TYR A 101 -10.06 -21.00 8.12
N VAL A 102 -9.65 -21.93 8.98
CA VAL A 102 -9.67 -23.38 8.72
C VAL A 102 -11.06 -23.92 8.98
#